data_AF-A0A962NZF4-F1
#
_entry.id   AF-A0A962NZF4-F1
#
_cell.length_a   1.000
_cell.length_b   1.000
_cell.length_c   1.000
_cell.angle_alpha   90.00
_cell.angle_beta   90.00
_cell.angle_gamma   90.00
#
_symmetry.space_group_name_H-M   'P 1'
#
loop_
_entity.id
_entity.type
_entity.pdbx_description
1 polymer ?
#
loop_
_entity_poly.entity_id
_entity_poly.type
_entity_poly.pdbx_seq_one_letter_code
_entity_poly.pdbx_strand_id
1 'polypeptide(L)'
;MKNIELYSEEKVDTLVWPDIYRQVTEESPALSVLTDFKLNEPLVIDANAKAVAAVKMMLNADVWLKLVVDHNGAFLGIVSRD
;
A
#
# COMPACT_ATOMS: atom_id res chain seq x y z
N MET A 1 -33.27 14.33 -15.69
CA MET A 1 -32.62 13.31 -14.85
C MET A 1 -31.52 12.69 -15.69
N LYS A 2 -30.26 12.69 -15.24
CA LYS A 2 -29.13 12.16 -16.04
C LYS A 2 -28.67 10.85 -15.40
N ASN A 3 -28.67 9.77 -16.18
CA ASN A 3 -28.28 8.44 -15.71
C ASN A 3 -26.76 8.32 -15.64
N ILE A 4 -26.26 7.59 -14.64
CA ILE A 4 -24.84 7.29 -14.45
C ILE A 4 -24.66 5.80 -14.75
N GLU A 5 -23.78 5.48 -15.69
CA GLU A 5 -23.39 4.10 -16.00
C GLU A 5 -22.17 3.70 -15.17
N LEU A 6 -22.22 2.50 -14.61
CA LEU A 6 -21.15 1.92 -13.81
C LEU A 6 -20.46 0.80 -14.60
N TYR A 7 -19.14 0.80 -14.57
CA TYR A 7 -18.30 -0.18 -15.26
C TYR A 7 -17.48 -0.96 -14.23
N SER A 8 -17.33 -2.27 -14.43
CA SER A 8 -16.55 -3.15 -13.57
C SER A 8 -15.08 -3.12 -14.00
N GLU A 9 -14.17 -2.95 -13.04
CA GLU A 9 -12.72 -2.91 -13.29
C GLU A 9 -12.12 -4.32 -13.43
N GLU A 10 -11.16 -4.49 -14.33
CA GLU A 10 -10.43 -5.74 -14.56
C GLU A 10 -9.44 -6.04 -13.42
N LYS A 11 -9.39 -7.32 -13.00
CA LYS A 11 -8.47 -7.82 -11.99
C LYS A 11 -7.02 -7.82 -12.49
N VAL A 12 -6.16 -7.04 -11.85
CA VAL A 12 -4.71 -7.01 -12.11
C VAL A 12 -4.00 -7.78 -10.99
N ASP A 13 -3.69 -9.06 -11.20
CA ASP A 13 -3.15 -9.98 -10.17
C ASP A 13 -1.65 -10.38 -10.35
N THR A 14 -0.78 -9.58 -11.02
CA THR A 14 0.66 -9.93 -11.14
C THR A 14 1.63 -8.75 -11.06
N LEU A 15 2.66 -8.84 -10.21
CA LEU A 15 3.74 -7.83 -10.02
C LEU A 15 4.96 -8.07 -10.94
N VAL A 16 5.54 -6.97 -11.47
CA VAL A 16 6.73 -6.96 -12.37
C VAL A 16 7.76 -5.90 -11.96
N TRP A 17 9.01 -6.08 -12.41
CA TRP A 17 10.15 -5.20 -12.14
C TRP A 17 10.57 -4.38 -13.38
N PRO A 18 10.19 -3.09 -13.50
CA PRO A 18 10.49 -2.33 -14.72
C PRO A 18 11.93 -1.82 -14.80
N ASP A 19 12.51 -1.88 -16.00
CA ASP A 19 13.80 -1.28 -16.38
C ASP A 19 13.72 0.26 -16.55
N ILE A 20 12.51 0.83 -16.48
CA ILE A 20 12.24 2.24 -16.75
C ILE A 20 12.21 3.03 -15.44
N TYR A 21 13.21 3.89 -15.24
CA TYR A 21 13.22 4.89 -14.16
C TYR A 21 12.20 6.01 -14.48
N ARG A 22 11.25 6.24 -13.58
CA ARG A 22 10.28 7.33 -13.68
C ARG A 22 10.59 8.38 -12.61
N GLN A 23 11.00 9.57 -13.04
CA GLN A 23 11.26 10.68 -12.14
C GLN A 23 9.97 11.09 -11.41
N VAL A 24 10.00 11.04 -10.09
CA VAL A 24 8.89 11.46 -9.21
C VAL A 24 8.84 12.99 -9.15
N THR A 25 7.63 13.54 -9.28
CA THR A 25 7.31 14.98 -9.16
C THR A 25 6.21 15.18 -8.10
N GLU A 26 5.94 16.42 -7.70
CA GLU A 26 4.89 16.76 -6.73
C GLU A 26 3.47 16.39 -7.19
N GLU A 27 3.27 16.27 -8.51
CA GLU A 27 2.00 15.84 -9.12
C GLU A 27 1.90 14.31 -9.23
N SER A 28 2.96 13.59 -8.91
CA SER A 28 2.98 12.15 -9.05
C SER A 28 2.04 11.50 -8.02
N PRO A 29 1.27 10.47 -8.39
CA PRO A 29 0.42 9.76 -7.45
C PRO A 29 1.25 9.27 -6.25
N ALA A 30 0.74 9.35 -5.03
CA ALA A 30 1.48 8.91 -3.84
C ALA A 30 2.05 7.47 -3.97
N LEU A 31 1.36 6.62 -4.74
CA LEU A 31 1.76 5.27 -5.10
C LEU A 31 3.06 5.17 -5.93
N SER A 32 3.48 6.22 -6.64
CA SER A 32 4.76 6.23 -7.35
C SER A 32 5.96 6.52 -6.44
N VAL A 33 5.71 6.96 -5.20
CA VAL A 33 6.73 7.31 -4.20
C VAL A 33 6.85 6.25 -3.12
N LEU A 34 5.78 5.47 -2.92
CA LEU A 34 5.76 4.30 -2.03
C LEU A 34 6.62 3.16 -2.60
N THR A 35 7.93 3.36 -2.45
CA THR A 35 9.07 2.44 -2.36
C THR A 35 9.09 1.17 -3.21
N ASP A 36 10.15 1.09 -4.01
CA ASP A 36 10.90 -0.07 -4.47
C ASP A 36 10.80 -1.35 -3.57
N PHE A 37 9.65 -2.03 -3.52
CA PHE A 37 9.46 -3.39 -2.91
C PHE A 37 10.25 -4.49 -3.62
N LYS A 38 10.97 -4.04 -4.62
CA LYS A 38 11.96 -4.72 -5.39
C LYS A 38 12.99 -5.35 -4.42
N LEU A 39 13.78 -4.55 -3.72
CA LEU A 39 14.85 -5.09 -2.89
C LEU A 39 14.41 -5.53 -1.48
N ASN A 40 13.32 -4.98 -0.95
CA ASN A 40 12.87 -5.25 0.42
C ASN A 40 11.36 -5.52 0.47
N GLU A 41 10.97 -6.51 1.27
CA GLU A 41 9.55 -6.87 1.45
C GLU A 41 8.77 -5.71 2.08
N PRO A 42 7.55 -5.40 1.57
CA PRO A 42 6.68 -4.43 2.21
C PRO A 42 6.37 -4.82 3.64
N LEU A 43 6.54 -3.86 4.55
CA LEU A 43 6.15 -4.04 5.94
C LEU A 43 4.64 -3.87 6.12
N VAL A 44 3.94 -4.99 6.27
CA VAL A 44 2.47 -5.03 6.36
C VAL A 44 1.95 -5.28 7.78
N ILE A 45 0.68 -4.96 7.99
CA ILE A 45 -0.13 -5.27 9.17
C ILE A 45 -1.46 -5.89 8.67
N ASP A 46 -1.89 -6.98 9.30
CA ASP A 46 -3.22 -7.57 9.06
C ASP A 46 -4.33 -6.60 9.50
N ALA A 47 -5.37 -6.46 8.69
CA ALA A 47 -6.49 -5.56 8.97
C ALA A 47 -7.20 -5.80 10.31
N ASN A 48 -7.12 -7.02 10.85
CA ASN A 48 -7.69 -7.40 12.13
C ASN A 48 -6.71 -7.21 13.30
N ALA A 49 -5.47 -6.75 13.04
CA ALA A 49 -4.51 -6.47 14.08
C ALA A 49 -5.01 -5.33 14.98
N LYS A 50 -4.90 -5.52 16.29
CA LYS A 50 -5.22 -4.47 17.26
C LYS A 50 -4.27 -3.28 17.05
N ALA A 51 -4.77 -2.06 17.18
CA ALA A 51 -3.97 -0.84 17.07
C ALA A 51 -2.72 -0.85 17.99
N VAL A 52 -2.85 -1.39 19.21
CA VAL A 52 -1.70 -1.53 20.14
C VAL A 52 -0.63 -2.48 19.58
N ALA A 53 -1.02 -3.54 18.87
CA ALA A 53 -0.09 -4.44 18.22
C ALA A 53 0.56 -3.77 17.00
N ALA A 54 -0.22 -3.03 16.20
CA ALA A 54 0.27 -2.24 15.08
C ALA A 54 1.40 -1.27 15.50
N VAL A 55 1.17 -0.51 16.58
CA VAL A 55 2.17 0.42 17.14
C VAL A 55 3.43 -0.31 17.61
N LYS A 56 3.30 -1.47 18.27
CA LYS A 56 4.46 -2.28 18.67
C LYS A 56 5.24 -2.80 17.47
N MET A 57 4.56 -3.25 16.41
CA MET A 57 5.21 -3.71 15.18
C MET A 57 5.95 -2.56 14.48
N MET A 58 5.42 -1.35 14.50
CA MET A 58 6.07 -0.14 13.99
C MET A 58 7.33 0.21 14.79
N LEU A 59 7.23 0.24 16.12
CA LEU A 59 8.38 0.48 17.01
C LEU A 59 9.50 -0.54 16.82
N ASN A 60 9.16 -1.83 16.74
CA ASN A 60 10.14 -2.90 16.59
C ASN A 60 10.85 -2.87 15.22
N ALA A 61 10.17 -2.37 14.19
CA ALA A 61 10.72 -2.27 12.84
C ALA A 61 11.37 -0.90 12.56
N ASP A 62 11.41 0.00 13.55
CA ASP A 62 11.88 1.39 13.41
C ASP A 62 11.23 2.15 12.23
N VAL A 63 9.90 1.97 12.09
CA VAL A 63 9.09 2.66 11.08
C VAL A 63 7.93 3.40 11.72
N TRP A 64 7.46 4.45 11.06
CA TRP A 64 6.32 5.26 11.51
C TRP A 64 5.02 4.93 10.75
N LEU A 65 5.11 4.20 9.63
CA LEU A 65 4.02 3.82 8.74
C LEU A 65 4.14 2.34 8.31
N LYS A 66 3.01 1.66 8.16
CA LYS A 66 2.92 0.31 7.56
C LYS A 66 1.68 0.21 6.67
N LEU A 67 1.73 -0.71 5.70
CA LEU A 67 0.59 -1.02 4.84
C LEU A 67 -0.38 -1.94 5.57
N VAL A 68 -1.68 -1.73 5.42
CA VAL A 68 -2.74 -2.61 5.94
C VAL A 68 -3.20 -3.52 4.82
N VAL A 69 -3.24 -4.83 5.09
CA VAL A 69 -3.68 -5.84 4.13
C VAL A 69 -4.78 -6.73 4.74
N ASP A 70 -5.63 -7.28 3.89
CA ASP A 70 -6.59 -8.33 4.28
C ASP A 70 -5.93 -9.71 4.40
N HIS A 71 -6.71 -10.73 4.73
CA HIS A 71 -6.23 -12.11 4.88
C HIS A 71 -5.73 -12.74 3.56
N ASN A 72 -6.04 -12.14 2.41
CA ASN A 72 -5.55 -12.54 1.09
C ASN A 72 -4.32 -11.73 0.67
N GLY A 73 -3.84 -10.82 1.52
CA GLY A 73 -2.76 -9.89 1.19
C GLY A 73 -3.21 -8.71 0.33
N ALA A 74 -4.52 -8.51 0.13
CA ALA A 74 -5.04 -7.38 -0.62
C ALA A 74 -4.85 -6.09 0.17
N PHE A 75 -4.31 -5.05 -0.49
CA PHE A 75 -4.08 -3.75 0.13
C PHE A 75 -5.40 -3.05 0.48
N LEU A 76 -5.52 -2.58 1.72
CA LEU A 76 -6.70 -1.90 2.24
C LEU A 76 -6.43 -0.44 2.61
N GLY A 77 -5.18 -0.06 2.85
CA GLY A 77 -4.82 1.30 3.22
C GLY A 77 -3.50 1.38 3.98
N ILE A 78 -3.25 2.54 4.60
CA ILE A 78 -2.07 2.79 5.40
C ILE A 78 -2.46 3.12 6.83
N VAL A 79 -1.56 2.82 7.75
CA VAL A 79 -1.67 3.26 9.15
C VAL A 79 -0.34 3.86 9.58
N SER A 80 -0.41 5.02 10.23
CA SER A 80 0.70 5.73 10.85
C SER A 80 0.53 5.80 12.37
N ARG A 81 1.61 6.13 13.09
CA ARG A 81 1.59 6.38 14.55
C ARG A 81 1.22 7.82 14.91
N ASP A 82 0.85 8.63 13.92
CA ASP A 82 0.64 10.08 14.00
C ASP A 82 -0.86 10.42 14.00
#